data_AF-A0A1Z8LEI2-F1
#
_entry.id   AF-A0A1Z8LEI2-F1
#
_cell.length_a   1.000
_cell.length_b   1.000
_cell.length_c   1.000
_cell.angle_alpha   90.00
_cell.angle_beta   90.00
_cell.angle_gamma   90.00
#
_symmetry.space_group_name_H-M   'P 1'
#
loop_
_entity.id
_entity.type
_entity.pdbx_description
1 polymer ?
#
loop_
_entity_poly.entity_id
_entity_poly.type
_entity_poly.pdbx_seq_one_letter_code
_entity_poly.pdbx_strand_id
1 'polypeptide(L)'
;MSQDRNMKWLNNRRGIYYRNPITDIPTESTDLYDYYAEGTHQCYSLFRSKAKITTYKSLKWHMLVLRYLNDNLLDVEFASICHFLADKDNGFVTFFIKSKVLHNMIKEVLGVGDTPPRNRIRKVIFKPYTLLTLSEKLSIVGKLIGRGKKIVEDDIYECMLSLNNEKEKITINKIAKSLGCSTRTIYRNMGNQLKLEKELLNSEL
;
A
#
# COMPACT_ATOMS: atom_id res chain seq x y z
N MET A 1 -9.59 13.95 15.98
CA MET A 1 -8.24 13.43 16.30
C MET A 1 -8.02 12.17 15.47
N SER A 2 -7.02 12.16 14.58
CA SER A 2 -6.69 10.95 13.82
C SER A 2 -6.06 9.95 14.78
N GLN A 3 -6.77 8.87 15.12
CA GLN A 3 -6.22 7.80 15.96
C GLN A 3 -5.11 7.06 15.20
N ASP A 4 -3.98 6.82 15.85
CA ASP A 4 -2.90 5.99 15.31
C ASP A 4 -3.35 4.53 15.22
N ARG A 5 -2.89 3.82 14.19
CA ARG A 5 -3.20 2.40 14.01
C ARG A 5 -2.68 1.59 15.18
N ASN A 6 -3.55 0.74 15.74
CA ASN A 6 -3.19 -0.18 16.80
C ASN A 6 -2.42 -1.40 16.27
N MET A 7 -1.17 -1.16 15.86
CA MET A 7 -0.25 -2.21 15.38
C MET A 7 0.14 -3.20 16.48
N LYS A 8 0.09 -2.79 17.75
CA LYS A 8 0.43 -3.65 18.90
C LYS A 8 -0.43 -4.91 18.91
N TRP A 9 -1.73 -4.79 18.62
CA TRP A 9 -2.64 -5.93 18.60
C TRP A 9 -2.26 -6.96 17.50
N LEU A 10 -1.93 -6.49 16.29
CA LEU A 10 -1.48 -7.37 15.20
C LEU A 10 -0.14 -8.06 15.53
N ASN A 11 0.80 -7.28 16.07
CA ASN A 11 2.13 -7.79 16.43
C ASN A 11 2.07 -8.85 17.53
N ASN A 12 1.20 -8.65 18.54
CA ASN A 12 1.01 -9.61 19.62
C ASN A 12 0.50 -10.98 19.13
N ARG A 13 -0.24 -10.99 18.00
CA ARG A 13 -0.75 -12.22 17.37
C ARG A 13 0.21 -12.80 16.32
N ARG A 14 1.40 -12.23 16.17
CA ARG A 14 2.42 -12.62 15.18
C ARG A 14 1.88 -12.70 13.74
N GLY A 15 0.88 -11.89 13.41
CA GLY A 15 0.29 -11.86 12.09
C GLY A 15 1.30 -11.36 11.04
N ILE A 16 1.43 -12.08 9.93
CA ILE A 16 2.27 -11.72 8.81
C ILE A 16 1.52 -10.71 7.93
N TYR A 17 1.96 -9.46 7.95
CA TYR A 17 1.39 -8.37 7.12
C TYR A 17 2.42 -7.80 6.13
N TYR A 18 3.60 -8.43 6.06
CA TYR A 18 4.71 -8.06 5.21
C TYR A 18 5.39 -9.30 4.63
N ARG A 19 5.71 -9.25 3.33
CA ARG A 19 6.50 -10.26 2.64
C ARG A 19 7.22 -9.65 1.43
N ASN A 20 8.53 -9.87 1.37
CA ASN A 20 9.31 -9.54 0.18
C ASN A 20 8.94 -10.47 -1.00
N PRO A 21 9.28 -10.07 -2.24
CA PRO A 21 9.26 -10.99 -3.37
C PRO A 21 10.04 -12.27 -3.05
N ILE A 22 9.51 -13.42 -3.48
CA ILE A 22 10.11 -14.73 -3.19
C ILE A 22 10.76 -15.30 -4.45
N THR A 23 10.06 -15.23 -5.58
CA THR A 23 10.56 -15.80 -6.84
C THR A 23 11.07 -14.73 -7.81
N ASP A 24 10.55 -13.50 -7.71
CA ASP A 24 11.00 -12.41 -8.59
C ASP A 24 12.39 -11.93 -8.15
N ILE A 25 13.35 -11.97 -9.08
CA ILE A 25 14.73 -11.53 -8.86
C ILE A 25 14.87 -10.06 -9.26
N PRO A 26 15.47 -9.20 -8.42
CA PRO A 26 15.70 -7.81 -8.78
C PRO A 26 16.69 -7.69 -9.94
N THR A 27 16.46 -6.72 -10.81
CA THR A 27 17.39 -6.33 -11.89
C THR A 27 18.68 -5.73 -11.32
N GLU A 28 18.56 -4.99 -10.22
CA GLU A 28 19.69 -4.42 -9.48
C GLU A 28 19.38 -4.53 -7.97
N SER A 29 20.34 -5.00 -7.18
CA SER A 29 20.25 -5.04 -5.73
C SER A 29 21.42 -4.29 -5.12
N THR A 30 21.13 -3.40 -4.19
CA THR A 30 22.12 -2.62 -3.43
C THR A 30 21.86 -2.79 -1.94
N ASP A 31 22.70 -2.25 -1.07
CA ASP A 31 22.43 -2.25 0.38
C ASP A 31 21.19 -1.44 0.77
N LEU A 32 20.74 -0.55 -0.12
CA LEU A 32 19.64 0.39 0.15
C LEU A 32 18.30 -0.08 -0.42
N TYR A 33 18.31 -0.71 -1.59
CA TYR A 33 17.10 -1.07 -2.32
C TYR A 33 17.31 -2.23 -3.28
N ASP A 34 16.18 -2.85 -3.64
CA ASP A 34 16.04 -3.77 -4.75
C ASP A 34 15.22 -3.09 -5.86
N TYR A 35 15.76 -3.07 -7.08
CA TYR A 35 15.12 -2.49 -8.26
C TYR A 35 14.72 -3.58 -9.24
N TYR A 36 13.46 -3.54 -9.66
CA TYR A 36 12.82 -4.44 -10.60
C TYR A 36 12.44 -3.64 -11.84
N ALA A 37 13.18 -3.81 -12.93
CA ALA A 37 12.99 -3.03 -14.16
C ALA A 37 11.56 -3.14 -14.69
N GLU A 38 11.02 -4.35 -14.74
CA GLU A 38 9.63 -4.62 -15.17
C GLU A 38 8.65 -4.56 -13.99
N GLY A 39 9.14 -4.33 -12.78
CA GLY A 39 8.38 -4.34 -11.55
C GLY A 39 8.05 -5.74 -11.03
N THR A 40 7.54 -5.82 -9.80
CA THR A 40 7.10 -7.06 -9.14
C THR A 40 5.74 -6.87 -8.48
N HIS A 41 4.91 -7.90 -8.53
CA HIS A 41 3.63 -7.98 -7.80
C HIS A 41 3.78 -8.71 -6.46
N GLN A 42 4.92 -9.32 -6.17
CA GLN A 42 5.09 -10.22 -5.03
C GLN A 42 5.42 -9.52 -3.70
N CYS A 43 5.60 -8.20 -3.73
CA CYS A 43 5.93 -7.42 -2.54
C CYS A 43 4.68 -6.94 -1.79
N TYR A 44 4.26 -7.72 -0.78
CA TYR A 44 3.17 -7.35 0.10
C TYR A 44 3.73 -6.59 1.30
N SER A 45 3.38 -5.31 1.45
CA SER A 45 3.85 -4.48 2.56
C SER A 45 2.70 -3.67 3.14
N LEU A 46 1.78 -4.39 3.81
CA LEU A 46 0.62 -3.75 4.42
C LEU A 46 1.08 -2.81 5.53
N PHE A 47 0.33 -1.73 5.71
CA PHE A 47 0.50 -0.76 6.78
C PHE A 47 1.85 -0.04 6.83
N ARG A 48 2.67 -0.10 5.77
CA ARG A 48 3.95 0.63 5.72
C ARG A 48 3.75 2.15 5.69
N SER A 49 2.71 2.62 5.00
CA SER A 49 2.30 4.02 4.99
C SER A 49 1.38 4.33 6.17
N LYS A 50 1.37 5.57 6.67
CA LYS A 50 0.40 6.11 7.65
C LYS A 50 -1.00 6.31 7.05
N ALA A 51 -1.12 6.27 5.73
CA ALA A 51 -2.40 6.31 5.03
C ALA A 51 -3.36 5.24 5.57
N LYS A 52 -4.58 5.67 5.90
CA LYS A 52 -5.67 4.80 6.34
C LYS A 52 -6.42 4.22 5.14
N ILE A 53 -7.12 3.12 5.37
CA ILE A 53 -7.97 2.48 4.37
C ILE A 53 -9.25 3.30 4.21
N THR A 54 -9.44 3.88 3.03
CA THR A 54 -10.53 4.83 2.72
C THR A 54 -11.72 4.19 2.02
N THR A 55 -11.57 2.98 1.47
CA THR A 55 -12.61 2.32 0.67
C THR A 55 -12.80 0.84 1.04
N TYR A 56 -14.01 0.33 0.82
CA TYR A 56 -14.33 -1.09 1.04
C TYR A 56 -13.52 -2.01 0.11
N LYS A 57 -13.25 -1.56 -1.12
CA LYS A 57 -12.40 -2.28 -2.08
C LYS A 57 -10.97 -2.43 -1.54
N SER A 58 -10.41 -1.36 -0.99
CA SER A 58 -9.09 -1.39 -0.37
C SER A 58 -9.08 -2.29 0.87
N LEU A 59 -10.11 -2.21 1.73
CA LEU A 59 -10.24 -3.10 2.90
C LEU A 59 -10.29 -4.58 2.50
N LYS A 60 -11.12 -4.94 1.52
CA LYS A 60 -11.20 -6.33 1.02
C LYS A 60 -9.85 -6.82 0.50
N TRP A 61 -9.10 -5.98 -0.22
CA TRP A 61 -7.76 -6.33 -0.66
C TRP A 61 -6.79 -6.57 0.50
N HIS A 62 -6.82 -5.75 1.55
CA HIS A 62 -6.00 -5.98 2.75
C HIS A 62 -6.35 -7.31 3.42
N MET A 63 -7.64 -7.65 3.51
CA MET A 63 -8.09 -8.95 4.04
C MET A 63 -7.59 -10.12 3.20
N LEU A 64 -7.67 -10.02 1.87
CA LEU A 64 -7.15 -11.04 0.95
C LEU A 64 -5.64 -11.26 1.16
N VAL A 65 -4.86 -10.18 1.28
CA VAL A 65 -3.41 -10.28 1.52
C VAL A 65 -3.14 -10.89 2.89
N LEU A 66 -3.86 -10.50 3.93
CA LEU A 66 -3.69 -11.11 5.26
C LEU A 66 -4.02 -12.60 5.25
N ARG A 67 -5.09 -13.03 4.57
CA ARG A 67 -5.41 -14.47 4.44
C ARG A 67 -4.30 -15.21 3.71
N TYR A 68 -3.85 -14.67 2.58
CA TYR A 68 -2.81 -15.29 1.78
C TYR A 68 -1.44 -15.36 2.47
N LEU A 69 -1.09 -14.36 3.29
CA LEU A 69 0.16 -14.36 4.05
C LEU A 69 0.11 -15.22 5.31
N ASN A 70 -1.09 -15.60 5.78
CA ASN A 70 -1.32 -16.36 7.00
C ASN A 70 -2.30 -17.51 6.71
N ASP A 71 -1.94 -18.33 5.74
CA ASP A 71 -2.72 -19.50 5.26
C ASP A 71 -2.99 -20.54 6.36
N ASN A 72 -2.14 -20.56 7.39
CA ASN A 72 -2.22 -21.43 8.54
C ASN A 72 -3.22 -20.98 9.64
N LEU A 73 -3.82 -19.78 9.53
CA LEU A 73 -4.79 -19.30 10.53
C LEU A 73 -6.12 -20.02 10.39
N LEU A 74 -6.73 -20.34 11.53
CA LEU A 74 -8.11 -20.79 11.57
C LEU A 74 -9.04 -19.68 11.09
N ASP A 75 -10.16 -20.05 10.45
CA ASP A 75 -11.14 -19.08 9.93
C ASP A 75 -11.66 -18.13 11.01
N VAL A 76 -11.80 -18.60 12.25
CA VAL A 76 -12.20 -17.78 13.41
C VAL A 76 -11.14 -16.77 13.82
N GLU A 77 -9.86 -17.12 13.71
CA GLU A 77 -8.74 -16.22 14.00
C GLU A 77 -8.62 -15.14 12.93
N PHE A 78 -8.74 -15.55 11.65
CA PHE A 78 -8.78 -14.64 10.53
C PHE A 78 -9.97 -13.67 10.63
N ALA A 79 -11.16 -14.17 10.94
CA ALA A 79 -12.34 -13.33 11.14
C ALA A 79 -12.13 -12.31 12.26
N SER A 80 -11.48 -12.70 13.37
CA SER A 80 -11.12 -11.76 14.46
C SER A 80 -10.21 -10.63 13.97
N ILE A 81 -9.21 -10.95 13.13
CA ILE A 81 -8.34 -9.93 12.51
C ILE A 81 -9.15 -9.00 11.60
N CYS A 82 -10.04 -9.53 10.78
CA CYS A 82 -10.91 -8.74 9.91
C CYS A 82 -11.82 -7.79 10.69
N HIS A 83 -12.44 -8.25 11.77
CA HIS A 83 -13.24 -7.42 12.66
C HIS A 83 -12.41 -6.30 13.29
N PHE A 84 -11.20 -6.62 13.76
CA PHE A 84 -10.29 -5.64 14.34
C PHE A 84 -9.86 -4.56 13.34
N LEU A 85 -9.50 -4.94 12.11
CA LEU A 85 -9.15 -3.99 11.04
C LEU A 85 -10.32 -3.09 10.64
N ALA A 86 -11.53 -3.64 10.58
CA ALA A 86 -12.70 -2.94 10.08
C ALA A 86 -13.36 -2.03 11.13
N ASP A 87 -12.96 -2.18 12.40
CA ASP A 87 -13.33 -1.27 13.46
C ASP A 87 -12.51 0.03 13.35
N LYS A 88 -13.25 1.13 13.18
CA LYS A 88 -12.70 2.47 12.98
C LYS A 88 -11.85 2.92 14.17
N ASP A 89 -12.20 2.49 15.38
CA ASP A 89 -11.51 2.90 16.60
C ASP A 89 -10.10 2.29 16.73
N ASN A 90 -9.78 1.28 15.90
CA ASN A 90 -8.44 0.71 15.80
C ASN A 90 -7.53 1.46 14.81
N GLY A 91 -8.05 2.48 14.12
CA GLY A 91 -7.29 3.42 13.28
C GLY A 91 -6.89 2.91 11.90
N PHE A 92 -7.33 1.72 11.46
CA PHE A 92 -6.98 1.16 10.14
C PHE A 92 -7.86 1.69 9.01
N VAL A 93 -9.16 1.89 9.25
CA VAL A 93 -10.13 2.40 8.29
C VAL A 93 -10.60 3.80 8.67
N THR A 94 -11.15 4.55 7.71
CA THR A 94 -11.71 5.90 7.94
C THR A 94 -13.24 5.91 8.03
N PHE A 95 -13.87 4.81 7.62
CA PHE A 95 -15.32 4.66 7.49
C PHE A 95 -15.88 3.67 8.52
N PHE A 96 -17.20 3.79 8.78
CA PHE A 96 -17.94 2.75 9.47
C PHE A 96 -18.46 1.71 8.47
N ILE A 97 -18.40 0.43 8.84
CA ILE A 97 -18.93 -0.67 8.03
C ILE A 97 -20.10 -1.35 8.75
N LYS A 98 -21.18 -1.63 8.02
CA LYS A 98 -22.30 -2.40 8.57
C LYS A 98 -21.86 -3.85 8.77
N SER A 99 -22.20 -4.44 9.92
CA SER A 99 -21.83 -5.83 10.27
C SER A 99 -22.15 -6.83 9.16
N LYS A 100 -23.34 -6.75 8.54
CA LYS A 100 -23.73 -7.62 7.41
C LYS A 100 -22.77 -7.51 6.21
N VAL A 101 -22.30 -6.30 5.88
CA VAL A 101 -21.38 -6.08 4.76
C VAL A 101 -20.01 -6.66 5.09
N LEU A 102 -19.52 -6.43 6.31
CA LEU A 102 -18.27 -7.00 6.79
C LEU A 102 -18.31 -8.53 6.79
N HIS A 103 -19.39 -9.13 7.29
CA HIS A 103 -19.56 -10.59 7.33
C HIS A 103 -19.52 -11.20 5.93
N ASN A 104 -20.24 -10.60 4.98
CA ASN A 104 -20.20 -11.04 3.58
C ASN A 104 -18.79 -10.91 2.99
N MET A 105 -18.09 -9.80 3.27
CA MET A 105 -16.71 -9.59 2.82
C MET A 105 -15.75 -10.65 3.39
N ILE A 106 -15.86 -10.98 4.68
CA ILE A 106 -15.05 -12.03 5.32
C ILE A 106 -15.34 -13.39 4.66
N LYS A 107 -16.62 -13.73 4.47
CA LYS A 107 -17.02 -14.98 3.82
C LYS A 107 -16.47 -15.10 2.40
N GLU A 108 -16.54 -14.01 1.63
CA GLU A 108 -15.97 -13.96 0.28
C GLU A 108 -14.45 -14.18 0.30
N VAL A 109 -13.73 -13.60 1.25
CA VAL A 109 -12.27 -13.75 1.36
C VAL A 109 -11.87 -15.16 1.81
N LEU A 110 -12.59 -15.75 2.76
CA LEU A 110 -12.37 -17.13 3.20
C LEU A 110 -12.62 -18.15 2.09
N GLY A 111 -13.53 -17.85 1.17
CA GLY A 111 -13.79 -18.68 -0.01
C GLY A 111 -12.73 -18.56 -1.11
N VAL A 112 -11.78 -17.61 -1.01
CA VAL A 112 -10.63 -17.54 -1.90
C VAL A 112 -9.58 -18.53 -1.40
N GLY A 113 -9.20 -19.49 -2.24
CA GLY A 113 -8.11 -20.43 -1.95
C GLY A 113 -6.72 -19.77 -1.98
N ASP A 114 -5.68 -20.55 -2.24
CA ASP A 114 -4.28 -20.11 -2.10
C ASP A 114 -3.76 -19.19 -3.21
N THR A 115 -4.66 -18.57 -3.97
CA THR A 115 -4.29 -17.70 -5.09
C THR A 115 -3.76 -16.37 -4.56
N PRO A 116 -2.53 -15.95 -4.94
CA PRO A 116 -1.97 -14.68 -4.51
C PRO A 116 -2.86 -13.50 -4.96
N PRO A 117 -3.26 -12.60 -4.06
CA PRO A 117 -4.04 -11.43 -4.42
C PRO A 117 -3.27 -10.52 -5.37
N ARG A 118 -3.92 -10.05 -6.45
CA ARG A 118 -3.29 -9.11 -7.37
C ARG A 118 -2.86 -7.84 -6.64
N ASN A 119 -1.56 -7.59 -6.59
CA ASN A 119 -0.97 -6.41 -5.97
C ASN A 119 -0.66 -5.32 -7.00
N ARG A 120 -0.47 -4.09 -6.56
CA ARG A 120 0.09 -3.03 -7.44
C ARG A 120 1.54 -3.34 -7.78
N ILE A 121 1.98 -2.95 -8.96
CA ILE A 121 3.35 -3.23 -9.39
C ILE A 121 4.33 -2.33 -8.62
N ARG A 122 5.37 -2.93 -8.05
CA ARG A 122 6.45 -2.18 -7.36
C ARG A 122 7.73 -2.32 -8.16
N LYS A 123 8.34 -1.19 -8.54
CA LYS A 123 9.65 -1.17 -9.21
C LYS A 123 10.82 -1.03 -8.23
N VAL A 124 10.61 -0.37 -7.09
CA VAL A 124 11.66 -0.12 -6.09
C VAL A 124 11.16 -0.60 -4.73
N ILE A 125 11.95 -1.45 -4.08
CA ILE A 125 11.70 -1.94 -2.73
C ILE A 125 12.89 -1.53 -1.87
N PHE A 126 12.70 -0.54 -1.01
CA PHE A 126 13.71 -0.15 -0.04
C PHE A 126 13.87 -1.20 1.06
N LYS A 127 15.12 -1.61 1.30
CA LYS A 127 15.50 -2.53 2.38
C LYS A 127 15.19 -1.89 3.75
N PRO A 128 14.87 -2.71 4.77
CA PRO A 128 14.58 -2.20 6.11
C PRO A 128 15.83 -1.57 6.73
N TYR A 129 15.62 -0.72 7.74
CA TYR A 129 16.70 -0.05 8.49
C TYR A 129 17.66 0.81 7.66
N THR A 130 17.21 1.24 6.47
CA THR A 130 17.91 2.27 5.71
C THR A 130 17.77 3.62 6.41
N LEU A 131 18.88 4.32 6.62
CA LEU A 131 18.90 5.70 7.15
C LEU A 131 18.43 6.75 6.12
N LEU A 132 17.83 6.29 5.02
CA LEU A 132 17.31 7.15 3.97
C LEU A 132 16.04 7.87 4.44
N THR A 133 16.10 9.19 4.37
CA THR A 133 14.93 10.07 4.43
C THR A 133 13.98 9.77 3.27
N LEU A 134 12.71 10.18 3.39
CA LEU A 134 11.78 9.97 2.29
C LEU A 134 12.17 10.78 1.06
N SER A 135 12.68 12.00 1.22
CA SER A 135 13.18 12.81 0.10
C SER A 135 14.27 12.09 -0.68
N GLU A 136 15.19 11.40 0.01
CA GLU A 136 16.21 10.57 -0.64
C GLU A 136 15.59 9.35 -1.33
N LYS A 137 14.62 8.68 -0.69
CA LYS A 137 13.86 7.58 -1.32
C LYS A 137 13.16 8.03 -2.60
N LEU A 138 12.49 9.17 -2.56
CA LEU A 138 11.82 9.76 -3.73
C LEU A 138 12.83 10.16 -4.81
N SER A 139 13.99 10.71 -4.42
CA SER A 139 15.08 11.02 -5.36
C SER A 139 15.61 9.77 -6.07
N ILE A 140 15.80 8.68 -5.33
CA ILE A 140 16.22 7.37 -5.88
C ILE A 140 15.15 6.85 -6.84
N VAL A 141 13.88 6.84 -6.43
CA VAL A 141 12.75 6.43 -7.26
C VAL A 141 12.70 7.26 -8.54
N GLY A 142 12.82 8.60 -8.46
CA GLY A 142 12.84 9.49 -9.61
C GLY A 142 14.02 9.23 -10.55
N LYS A 143 15.21 8.93 -10.03
CA LYS A 143 16.38 8.57 -10.86
C LYS A 143 16.21 7.23 -11.58
N LEU A 144 15.66 6.22 -10.89
CA LEU A 144 15.48 4.88 -11.45
C LEU A 144 14.32 4.81 -12.43
N ILE A 145 13.19 5.46 -12.12
CA ILE A 145 11.97 5.43 -12.95
C ILE A 145 12.01 6.50 -14.05
N GLY A 146 12.54 7.69 -13.74
CA GLY A 146 12.56 8.85 -14.65
C GLY A 146 13.56 8.75 -15.79
N ARG A 147 14.56 7.85 -15.71
CA ARG A 147 15.49 7.57 -16.82
C ARG A 147 14.83 6.66 -17.86
N GLY A 148 14.02 7.26 -18.73
CA GLY A 148 13.60 6.66 -20.01
C GLY A 148 12.37 5.73 -19.99
N LYS A 149 11.70 5.53 -18.84
CA LYS A 149 10.49 4.70 -18.76
C LYS A 149 9.20 5.51 -18.67
N LYS A 150 8.12 4.97 -19.25
CA LYS A 150 6.78 5.56 -19.18
C LYS A 150 6.28 5.51 -17.73
N ILE A 151 6.03 6.68 -17.15
CA ILE A 151 5.37 6.80 -15.84
C ILE A 151 3.98 6.17 -15.95
N VAL A 152 3.68 5.24 -15.06
CA VAL A 152 2.38 4.56 -14.97
C VAL A 152 1.63 4.96 -13.70
N GLU A 153 0.35 4.58 -13.62
CA GLU A 153 -0.51 4.87 -12.47
C GLU A 153 0.10 4.40 -11.13
N ASP A 154 0.75 3.24 -11.10
CA ASP A 154 1.34 2.72 -9.86
C ASP A 154 2.52 3.56 -9.35
N ASP A 155 3.31 4.16 -10.25
CA ASP A 155 4.40 5.08 -9.87
C ASP A 155 3.83 6.35 -9.18
N ILE A 156 2.71 6.85 -9.71
CA ILE A 156 1.98 8.00 -9.16
C ILE A 156 1.40 7.65 -7.78
N TYR A 157 0.78 6.47 -7.65
CA TYR A 157 0.18 6.03 -6.40
C TYR A 157 1.22 5.89 -5.26
N GLU A 158 2.38 5.27 -5.53
CA GLU A 158 3.43 5.16 -4.51
C GLU A 158 3.98 6.54 -4.08
N CYS A 159 4.09 7.48 -5.03
CA CYS A 159 4.44 8.86 -4.71
C CYS A 159 3.39 9.54 -3.81
N MET A 160 2.10 9.33 -4.08
CA MET A 160 1.01 9.86 -3.25
C MET A 160 1.05 9.32 -1.81
N LEU A 161 1.27 8.02 -1.64
CA LEU A 161 1.41 7.40 -0.32
C LEU A 161 2.63 7.93 0.44
N SER A 162 3.73 8.16 -0.28
CA SER A 162 4.95 8.74 0.29
C SER A 162 4.69 10.14 0.84
N LEU A 163 4.08 11.03 0.05
CA LEU A 163 3.70 12.38 0.49
C LEU A 163 2.75 12.37 1.69
N ASN A 164 1.76 11.46 1.68
CA ASN A 164 0.82 11.31 2.81
C ASN A 164 1.53 10.91 4.11
N ASN A 165 2.57 10.06 4.06
CA ASN A 165 3.33 9.64 5.24
C ASN A 165 4.03 10.79 5.98
N GLU A 166 4.42 11.83 5.23
CA GLU A 166 5.01 13.06 5.75
C GLU A 166 3.97 14.08 6.22
N LYS A 167 2.69 13.73 6.17
CA LYS A 167 1.58 14.64 6.39
C LYS A 167 1.58 15.82 5.41
N GLU A 168 2.14 15.63 4.21
CA GLU A 168 2.15 16.66 3.18
C GLU A 168 0.91 16.59 2.31
N LYS A 169 0.32 17.76 2.02
CA LYS A 169 -0.75 17.87 1.03
C LYS A 169 -0.28 17.37 -0.34
N ILE A 170 -0.97 16.38 -0.87
CA ILE A 170 -0.70 15.77 -2.16
C ILE A 170 -1.19 16.71 -3.26
N THR A 171 -0.24 17.25 -4.03
CA THR A 171 -0.51 18.12 -5.19
C THR A 171 0.15 17.55 -6.45
N ILE A 172 -0.43 17.85 -7.62
CA ILE A 172 0.12 17.41 -8.90
C ILE A 172 1.55 17.92 -9.11
N ASN A 173 1.84 19.15 -8.67
CA ASN A 173 3.18 19.73 -8.76
C ASN A 173 4.20 18.96 -7.91
N LYS A 174 3.85 18.54 -6.69
CA LYS A 174 4.74 17.75 -5.83
C LYS A 174 5.00 16.35 -6.42
N ILE A 175 3.96 15.71 -6.96
CA ILE A 175 4.11 14.41 -7.62
C ILE A 175 5.03 14.54 -8.84
N ALA A 176 4.77 15.53 -9.70
CA ALA A 176 5.58 15.78 -10.90
C ALA A 176 7.05 16.03 -10.55
N LYS A 177 7.33 16.86 -9.55
CA LYS A 177 8.68 17.13 -9.06
C LYS A 177 9.36 15.87 -8.50
N SER A 178 8.64 15.07 -7.71
CA SER A 178 9.18 13.85 -7.09
C SER A 178 9.51 12.78 -8.12
N LEU A 179 8.69 12.66 -9.17
CA LEU A 179 8.90 11.71 -10.27
C LEU A 179 9.76 12.28 -11.41
N GLY A 180 10.27 13.51 -11.29
CA GLY A 180 11.14 14.13 -12.30
C GLY A 180 10.46 14.34 -13.65
N CYS A 181 9.15 14.64 -13.69
CA CYS A 181 8.39 14.78 -14.94
C CYS A 181 7.50 16.03 -14.98
N SER A 182 6.85 16.27 -16.12
CA SER A 182 5.91 17.38 -16.27
C SER A 182 4.56 17.09 -15.60
N THR A 183 3.86 18.13 -15.14
CA THR A 183 2.48 18.02 -14.62
C THR A 183 1.53 17.43 -15.66
N ARG A 184 1.73 17.73 -16.95
CA ARG A 184 0.98 17.14 -18.08
C ARG A 184 1.14 15.62 -18.13
N THR A 185 2.33 15.10 -17.85
CA THR A 185 2.58 13.65 -17.78
C THR A 185 1.79 13.01 -16.63
N ILE A 186 1.68 13.68 -15.49
CA ILE A 186 0.87 13.21 -14.36
C ILE A 186 -0.62 13.20 -14.74
N TYR A 187 -1.16 14.30 -15.27
CA TYR A 187 -2.58 14.36 -15.66
C TYR A 187 -2.97 13.28 -16.68
N ARG A 188 -2.08 12.96 -17.64
CA ARG A 188 -2.32 11.93 -18.65
C ARG A 188 -2.34 10.52 -18.09
N ASN A 189 -1.52 10.25 -17.08
CA ASN A 189 -1.37 8.92 -16.49
C ASN A 189 -2.12 8.76 -15.17
N MET A 190 -2.87 9.78 -14.71
CA MET A 190 -3.67 9.71 -13.48
C MET A 190 -5.14 9.50 -13.84
N GLY A 191 -5.60 8.24 -13.82
CA GLY A 191 -7.00 7.91 -14.01
C GLY A 191 -7.93 8.46 -12.92
N ASN A 192 -9.25 8.37 -13.16
CA ASN A 192 -10.26 8.91 -12.24
C ASN A 192 -10.20 8.29 -10.84
N GLN A 193 -9.84 7.01 -10.74
CA GLN A 193 -9.68 6.34 -9.44
C GLN A 193 -8.55 6.97 -8.61
N LEU A 194 -7.39 7.26 -9.21
CA LEU A 194 -6.28 7.91 -8.50
C LEU A 194 -6.62 9.36 -8.11
N LYS A 195 -7.37 10.09 -8.95
CA LYS A 195 -7.83 11.44 -8.61
C LYS A 195 -8.71 11.43 -7.37
N LEU A 196 -9.66 10.49 -7.29
CA LEU A 196 -10.51 10.32 -6.12
C LEU A 196 -9.69 9.93 -4.88
N GLU A 197 -8.78 8.97 -5.02
CA GLU A 197 -7.89 8.55 -3.93
C GLU A 197 -7.05 9.72 -3.40
N LYS A 198 -6.58 10.61 -4.27
CA LYS A 198 -5.84 11.83 -3.88
C LYS A 198 -6.68 12.74 -2.99
N GLU A 199 -7.95 12.96 -3.34
CA GLU A 199 -8.84 13.78 -2.52
C GLU A 199 -9.09 13.13 -1.16
N LEU A 200 -9.36 11.82 -1.13
CA LEU A 200 -9.58 11.07 0.10
C LEU A 200 -8.35 11.07 1.02
N LEU A 201 -7.15 10.85 0.47
CA LEU A 201 -5.91 10.88 1.24
C LEU A 201 -5.62 12.29 1.79
N ASN A 202 -5.95 13.34 1.04
CA ASN A 202 -5.78 14.72 1.51
C ASN A 202 -6.80 15.12 2.58
N SER A 203 -8.02 14.58 2.56
CA SER A 203 -9.03 14.86 3.59
C SER A 203 -8.71 14.23 4.95
N GLU A 204 -7.82 13.22 4.97
CA GLU A 204 -7.41 12.50 6.18
C GLU A 204 -6.13 13.06 6.82
N LEU A 205 -5.50 14.08 6.21
CA LEU A 205 -4.33 14.78 6.75
C LEU A 205 -4.71 15.67 7.95
#